data_AF-A0A534KWD5-F1
#
_entry.id   AF-A0A534KWD5-F1
#
_cell.length_a   1.000
_cell.length_b   1.000
_cell.length_c   1.000
_cell.angle_alpha   90.00
_cell.angle_beta   90.00
_cell.angle_gamma   90.00
#
_symmetry.space_group_name_H-M   'P 1'
#
loop_
_entity.id
_entity.type
_entity.pdbx_description
1 polymer ?
#
loop_
_entity_poly.entity_id
_entity_poly.type
_entity_poly.pdbx_seq_one_letter_code
_entity_poly.pdbx_strand_id
1 'polypeptide(L)'
;MRGSVSSAVTPRLFRSAAFAMLCVIWGSTWLAIRIGLQGAPPFLAATLRFLLASITLAVLAIVFRSKWPANRTEWALVVFVGLVLFTADYGLIYWGENNGVESGLSAILFATLPLQTALVANAILRGERLTVQKLAGIGLGFG
;
A
#
# COMPACT_ATOMS: atom_id res chain seq x y z
N MET A 1 19.24 14.08 -24.96
CA MET A 1 20.36 13.50 -24.19
C MET A 1 19.76 12.77 -22.98
N ARG A 2 19.56 11.44 -23.10
CA ARG A 2 18.94 10.60 -22.05
C ARG A 2 20.05 10.13 -21.10
N GLY A 3 20.08 10.67 -19.89
CA GLY A 3 21.01 10.27 -18.85
C GLY A 3 20.74 8.84 -18.41
N SER A 4 21.72 7.98 -18.66
CA SER A 4 21.89 6.64 -18.12
C SER A 4 21.52 6.61 -16.63
N VAL A 5 20.40 5.97 -16.29
CA VAL A 5 20.12 5.54 -14.93
C VAL A 5 21.06 4.37 -14.67
N SER A 6 22.21 4.69 -14.06
CA SER A 6 23.18 3.69 -13.59
C SER A 6 22.47 2.73 -12.65
N SER A 7 22.13 1.56 -13.16
CA SER A 7 21.63 0.42 -12.41
C SER A 7 22.78 -0.12 -11.56
N ALA A 8 23.06 0.57 -10.45
CA ALA A 8 23.93 0.06 -9.41
C ALA A 8 23.34 -1.30 -8.96
N VAL A 9 24.11 -2.35 -9.21
CA VAL A 9 23.80 -3.72 -8.81
C VAL A 9 23.73 -3.75 -7.29
N THR A 10 22.54 -3.48 -6.74
CA THR A 10 22.27 -3.67 -5.32
C THR A 10 22.50 -5.15 -5.03
N PRO A 11 23.37 -5.50 -4.06
CA PRO A 11 23.71 -6.89 -3.79
C PRO A 11 22.42 -7.69 -3.52
N ARG A 12 22.33 -8.93 -4.02
CA ARG A 12 21.13 -9.78 -3.88
C ARG A 12 20.66 -9.84 -2.41
N LEU A 13 21.61 -9.84 -1.48
CA LEU A 13 21.38 -9.79 -0.03
C LEU A 13 20.61 -8.54 0.43
N PHE A 14 20.94 -7.35 -0.11
CA PHE A 14 20.23 -6.11 0.21
C PHE A 14 18.77 -6.16 -0.26
N ARG A 15 18.53 -6.73 -1.45
CA ARG A 15 17.16 -6.89 -2.00
C ARG A 15 16.33 -7.84 -1.14
N SER A 16 16.90 -8.98 -0.76
CA SER A 16 16.23 -9.95 0.12
C SER A 16 15.99 -9.39 1.52
N ALA A 17 16.94 -8.65 2.09
CA ALA A 17 16.79 -8.00 3.38
C ALA A 17 15.71 -6.91 3.36
N ALA A 18 15.68 -6.08 2.32
CA ALA A 18 14.62 -5.08 2.13
C ALA A 18 13.24 -5.73 1.99
N PHE A 19 13.16 -6.86 1.27
CA PHE A 19 11.92 -7.62 1.14
C PHE A 19 11.47 -8.23 2.48
N ALA A 20 12.37 -8.86 3.22
CA ALA A 20 12.07 -9.41 4.54
C ALA A 20 11.61 -8.31 5.51
N MET A 21 12.27 -7.15 5.50
CA MET A 21 11.89 -6.00 6.33
C MET A 21 10.50 -5.48 5.92
N LEU A 22 10.22 -5.40 4.62
CA LEU A 22 8.90 -5.06 4.11
C LEU A 22 7.83 -6.03 4.61
N CYS A 23 8.08 -7.35 4.52
CA CYS A 23 7.17 -8.38 5.00
C CYS A 23 6.89 -8.26 6.51
N VAL A 24 7.92 -7.99 7.32
CA VAL A 24 7.75 -7.80 8.77
C VAL A 24 6.96 -6.54 9.08
N ILE A 25 7.27 -5.41 8.43
CA ILE A 25 6.57 -4.14 8.65
C ILE A 25 5.10 -4.25 8.22
N TRP A 26 4.84 -4.81 7.04
CA TRP A 26 3.48 -4.97 6.53
C TRP A 26 2.68 -6.03 7.28
N GLY A 27 3.29 -7.18 7.61
CA GLY A 27 2.63 -8.23 8.39
C GLY A 27 2.27 -7.79 9.81
N SER A 28 3.16 -7.05 10.46
CA SER A 28 2.90 -6.52 11.82
C SER A 28 1.90 -5.36 11.85
N THR A 29 1.59 -4.74 10.71
CA THR A 29 0.65 -3.61 10.64
C THR A 29 -0.74 -4.03 11.11
N TRP A 30 -1.26 -5.18 10.68
CA TRP A 30 -2.58 -5.70 11.11
C TRP A 30 -2.65 -5.94 12.62
N LEU A 31 -1.59 -6.51 13.19
CA LEU A 31 -1.48 -6.72 14.63
C LEU A 31 -1.43 -5.39 15.40
N ALA A 32 -0.65 -4.42 14.90
CA ALA A 32 -0.55 -3.10 15.50
C ALA A 32 -1.88 -2.33 15.45
N ILE A 33 -2.67 -2.48 14.37
CA ILE A 33 -4.02 -1.91 14.27
C ILE A 33 -4.91 -2.49 15.36
N ARG A 34 -5.00 -3.82 15.46
CA ARG A 34 -5.78 -4.51 16.50
C ARG A 34 -5.39 -4.11 17.91
N ILE A 35 -4.09 -3.97 18.20
CA ILE A 35 -3.60 -3.50 19.50
C ILE A 35 -4.00 -2.03 19.74
N GLY A 36 -3.86 -1.17 18.73
CA GLY A 36 -4.26 0.24 18.82
C GLY A 36 -5.76 0.44 19.05
N LEU A 37 -6.59 -0.47 18.55
CA LEU A 37 -8.04 -0.48 18.75
C LEU A 37 -8.46 -0.83 20.19
N GLN A 38 -7.59 -1.42 21.01
CA GLN A 38 -7.92 -1.74 22.41
C GLN A 38 -8.01 -0.51 23.31
N GLY A 39 -7.39 0.61 22.91
CA GLY A 39 -7.32 1.83 23.72
C GLY A 39 -7.89 3.10 23.08
N ALA A 40 -8.24 3.06 21.79
CA ALA A 40 -8.71 4.24 21.05
C ALA A 40 -9.79 3.90 20.01
N PRO A 41 -10.72 4.83 19.71
CA PRO A 41 -11.67 4.66 18.62
C PRO A 41 -10.98 4.43 17.27
N PRO A 42 -11.52 3.55 16.40
CA PRO A 42 -10.87 3.13 15.15
C PRO A 42 -10.44 4.27 14.25
N PHE A 43 -11.35 5.22 14.02
CA PHE A 43 -11.09 6.35 13.14
C PHE A 43 -10.05 7.31 13.70
N LEU A 44 -9.93 7.41 15.03
CA LEU A 44 -8.95 8.27 15.68
C LEU A 44 -7.54 7.67 15.57
N ALA A 45 -7.40 6.37 15.81
CA ALA A 45 -6.14 5.65 15.60
C ALA A 45 -5.68 5.71 14.14
N ALA A 46 -6.58 5.48 13.19
CA ALA A 46 -6.29 5.59 11.76
C ALA A 46 -5.86 7.02 11.37
N THR A 47 -6.61 8.03 11.84
CA THR A 47 -6.33 9.45 11.53
C THR A 47 -4.96 9.85 12.07
N LEU A 48 -4.61 9.51 13.31
CA LEU A 48 -3.29 9.81 13.87
C LEU A 48 -2.17 9.15 13.06
N ARG A 49 -2.33 7.87 12.69
CA ARG A 49 -1.34 7.16 11.87
C ARG A 49 -1.11 7.84 10.53
N PHE A 50 -2.19 8.16 9.80
CA PHE A 50 -2.08 8.79 8.48
C PHE A 50 -1.67 10.26 8.56
N LEU A 51 -2.01 10.97 9.63
CA LEU A 51 -1.56 12.34 9.86
C LEU A 51 -0.05 12.38 10.08
N LEU A 52 0.48 11.49 10.92
CA LEU A 52 1.94 11.36 11.14
C LEU A 52 2.66 10.97 9.85
N ALA A 53 2.11 10.02 9.08
CA ALA A 53 2.68 9.62 7.79
C ALA A 53 2.68 10.78 6.78
N SER A 54 1.59 11.54 6.70
CA SER A 54 1.45 12.71 5.82
C SER A 54 2.45 13.81 6.17
N ILE A 55 2.58 14.15 7.46
CA ILE A 55 3.56 15.14 7.93
C ILE A 55 4.98 14.68 7.61
N THR A 56 5.30 13.42 7.89
CA THR A 56 6.63 12.86 7.61
C THR A 56 6.95 12.92 6.12
N LEU A 57 6.02 12.51 5.26
CA LEU A 57 6.18 12.59 3.81
C LEU A 57 6.27 14.04 3.31
N ALA A 58 5.52 14.98 3.88
CA ALA A 58 5.60 16.40 3.53
C ALA A 58 6.98 16.97 3.88
N VAL A 59 7.51 16.66 5.07
CA VAL A 59 8.87 17.06 5.48
C VAL A 59 9.91 16.46 4.55
N LEU A 60 9.82 15.16 4.25
CA LEU A 60 10.74 14.51 3.31
C LEU A 60 10.64 15.11 1.90
N ALA A 61 9.45 15.44 1.42
CA ALA A 61 9.26 16.08 0.13
C ALA A 61 9.95 17.45 0.06
N ILE A 62 9.94 18.22 1.15
CA ILE A 62 10.68 19.49 1.27
C ILE A 62 12.20 19.22 1.28
N VAL A 63 12.68 18.29 2.11
CA VAL A 63 14.10 17.95 2.25
C VAL A 63 14.70 17.46 0.94
N PHE A 64 13.99 16.58 0.22
CA PHE A 64 14.44 16.04 -1.07
C PHE A 64 14.13 16.94 -2.26
N ARG A 65 13.51 18.12 -2.05
CA ARG A 65 13.07 19.04 -3.12
C ARG A 65 12.24 18.33 -4.19
N SER A 66 11.38 17.41 -3.75
CA SER A 66 10.46 16.70 -4.64
C SER A 66 9.50 17.68 -5.31
N LYS A 67 9.04 17.33 -6.51
CA LYS A 67 8.04 18.14 -7.21
C LYS A 67 6.71 18.04 -6.49
N TRP A 68 6.16 19.18 -6.11
CA TRP A 68 4.81 19.28 -5.59
C TRP A 68 3.79 19.36 -6.73
N PRO A 69 2.53 18.95 -6.51
CA PRO A 69 1.50 19.10 -7.52
C PRO A 69 1.35 20.57 -7.89
N ALA A 70 1.49 20.88 -9.18
CA ALA A 70 1.49 22.24 -9.69
C ALA A 70 0.08 22.73 -10.04
N ASN A 71 -0.81 21.81 -10.44
CA ASN A 71 -2.12 22.13 -11.02
C ASN A 71 -3.28 21.58 -10.17
N ARG A 72 -4.45 22.20 -10.29
CA ARG A 72 -5.69 21.75 -9.61
C ARG A 72 -6.04 20.30 -9.93
N THR A 73 -5.79 19.85 -11.15
CA THR A 73 -6.01 18.45 -11.56
C THR A 73 -5.08 17.48 -10.84
N GLU A 74 -3.82 17.85 -10.64
CA GLU A 74 -2.86 17.01 -9.92
C GLU A 74 -3.20 16.94 -8.43
N TRP A 75 -3.60 18.07 -7.84
CA TRP A 75 -4.13 18.10 -6.48
C TRP A 75 -5.41 17.26 -6.33
N ALA A 76 -6.34 17.35 -7.29
CA ALA A 76 -7.55 16.53 -7.29
C ALA A 76 -7.22 15.03 -7.36
N LEU A 77 -6.23 14.64 -8.18
CA LEU A 77 -5.74 13.26 -8.23
C LEU A 77 -5.11 12.82 -6.92
N VAL A 78 -4.27 13.65 -6.31
CA VAL A 78 -3.65 13.34 -5.00
C VAL A 78 -4.71 13.14 -3.93
N VAL A 79 -5.70 14.04 -3.85
CA VAL A 79 -6.82 13.94 -2.90
C VAL A 79 -7.67 12.70 -3.20
N PHE A 80 -8.00 12.44 -4.47
CA PHE A 80 -8.79 11.30 -4.87
C PHE A 80 -8.10 9.98 -4.51
N VAL A 81 -6.83 9.83 -4.85
CA VAL A 81 -6.03 8.65 -4.48
C VAL A 81 -5.91 8.55 -2.95
N GLY A 82 -5.69 9.67 -2.25
CA GLY A 82 -5.67 9.72 -0.79
C GLY A 82 -6.96 9.19 -0.15
N LEU A 83 -8.11 9.63 -0.67
CA LEU A 83 -9.42 9.23 -0.18
C LEU A 83 -9.72 7.77 -0.50
N VAL A 84 -9.50 7.33 -1.73
CA VAL A 84 -9.86 5.97 -2.15
C VAL A 84 -8.88 4.93 -1.61
N LEU A 85 -7.58 5.17 -1.77
CA LEU A 85 -6.54 4.18 -1.47
C LEU A 85 -6.20 4.10 0.02
N PHE A 86 -6.36 5.19 0.77
CA PHE A 86 -6.04 5.20 2.19
C PHE A 86 -7.28 5.34 3.06
N THR A 87 -8.11 6.35 2.81
CA THR A 87 -9.24 6.65 3.72
C THR A 87 -10.32 5.59 3.63
N ALA A 88 -10.77 5.25 2.43
CA ALA A 88 -11.80 4.23 2.23
C ALA A 88 -11.26 2.83 2.56
N ASP A 89 -10.11 2.45 2.00
CA ASP A 89 -9.50 1.14 2.21
C ASP A 89 -9.21 0.85 3.70
N TYR A 90 -8.39 1.69 4.35
CA TYR A 90 -8.05 1.47 5.76
C TYR A 90 -9.19 1.82 6.70
N GLY A 91 -10.06 2.77 6.34
CA GLY A 91 -11.26 3.05 7.12
C GLY A 91 -12.17 1.82 7.22
N LEU A 92 -12.36 1.11 6.11
CA LEU A 92 -13.16 -0.12 6.08
C LEU A 92 -12.49 -1.26 6.85
N ILE A 93 -11.16 -1.37 6.77
CA ILE A 93 -10.36 -2.33 7.56
C ILE A 93 -10.51 -2.06 9.06
N TYR A 94 -10.24 -0.83 9.52
CA TYR A 94 -10.32 -0.47 10.93
C TYR A 94 -11.74 -0.65 11.47
N TRP A 95 -12.74 -0.35 10.64
CA TRP A 95 -14.14 -0.60 10.97
C TRP A 95 -14.41 -2.12 11.06
N GLY A 96 -13.95 -2.91 10.11
CA GLY A 96 -14.10 -4.37 10.13
C GLY A 96 -13.47 -5.00 11.37
N GLU A 97 -12.22 -4.66 11.70
CA GLU A 97 -11.53 -5.19 12.89
C GLU A 97 -12.24 -4.77 14.18
N ASN A 98 -12.76 -3.54 14.24
CA ASN A 98 -13.55 -3.08 15.38
C ASN A 98 -14.90 -3.80 15.51
N ASN A 99 -15.49 -4.30 14.41
CA ASN A 99 -16.71 -5.12 14.42
C ASN A 99 -16.44 -6.62 14.63
N GLY A 100 -15.24 -6.99 15.04
CA GLY A 100 -14.89 -8.36 15.41
C GLY A 100 -14.25 -9.19 14.30
N VAL A 101 -13.89 -8.58 13.17
CA VAL A 101 -13.05 -9.27 12.17
C VAL A 101 -11.66 -9.50 12.76
N GLU A 102 -11.19 -10.74 12.70
CA GLU A 102 -9.87 -11.07 13.21
C GLU A 102 -8.77 -10.49 12.31
N SER A 103 -7.74 -9.90 12.91
CA SER A 103 -6.60 -9.30 12.19
C SER A 103 -5.89 -10.28 11.24
N GLY A 104 -5.93 -11.58 11.55
CA GLY A 104 -5.43 -12.64 10.66
C GLY A 104 -6.25 -12.76 9.37
N LEU A 105 -7.58 -12.64 9.47
CA LEU A 105 -8.45 -12.65 8.30
C LEU A 105 -8.25 -11.39 7.46
N SER A 106 -8.11 -10.22 8.08
CA SER A 106 -7.75 -8.96 7.40
C SER A 106 -6.45 -9.11 6.60
N ALA A 107 -5.41 -9.71 7.21
CA ALA A 107 -4.14 -9.94 6.55
C ALA A 107 -4.25 -10.88 5.34
N ILE A 108 -5.02 -11.97 5.46
CA ILE A 108 -5.26 -12.91 4.35
C ILE A 108 -6.02 -12.22 3.22
N LEU A 109 -7.09 -11.49 3.53
CA LEU A 109 -7.86 -10.74 2.54
C LEU A 109 -6.97 -9.73 1.81
N PHE A 110 -6.12 -9.02 2.55
CA PHE A 110 -5.18 -8.09 1.95
C PHE A 110 -4.13 -8.78 1.06
N ALA A 111 -3.67 -9.97 1.45
CA ALA A 111 -2.78 -10.78 0.61
C ALA A 111 -3.45 -11.23 -0.71
N THR A 112 -4.79 -11.23 -0.78
CA THR A 112 -5.52 -11.48 -2.04
C THR A 112 -5.67 -10.25 -2.94
N LEU A 113 -5.26 -9.06 -2.51
CA LEU A 113 -5.32 -7.85 -3.34
C LEU A 113 -4.65 -7.98 -4.72
N PRO A 114 -3.50 -8.66 -4.90
CA PRO A 114 -2.92 -8.88 -6.22
C PRO A 114 -3.85 -9.67 -7.16
N LEU A 115 -4.58 -10.66 -6.63
CA LEU A 115 -5.58 -11.41 -7.40
C LEU A 115 -6.74 -10.48 -7.79
N GLN A 116 -7.29 -9.74 -6.83
CA GLN A 116 -8.39 -8.82 -7.08
C GLN A 116 -7.99 -7.74 -8.10
N THR A 117 -6.79 -7.19 -7.95
CA THR A 117 -6.22 -6.21 -8.89
C THR A 117 -6.06 -6.81 -10.28
N ALA A 118 -5.56 -8.05 -10.39
CA ALA A 118 -5.41 -8.74 -11.67
C ALA A 118 -6.78 -9.02 -12.35
N LEU A 119 -7.80 -9.40 -11.58
CA LEU A 119 -9.16 -9.61 -12.08
C LEU A 119 -9.80 -8.31 -12.57
N VAL A 120 -9.72 -7.24 -11.78
CA VAL A 120 -10.26 -5.92 -12.12
C VAL A 120 -9.52 -5.33 -13.33
N ALA A 121 -8.19 -5.45 -13.37
CA ALA A 121 -7.39 -5.02 -14.51
C ALA A 121 -7.81 -5.75 -15.79
N ASN A 122 -8.01 -7.07 -15.73
CA ASN A 122 -8.50 -7.85 -16.88
C ASN A 122 -9.92 -7.44 -17.33
N ALA A 123 -10.79 -7.07 -16.38
CA ALA A 123 -12.16 -6.66 -16.68
C ALA A 123 -12.25 -5.24 -17.28
N ILE A 124 -11.42 -4.30 -16.81
CA ILE A 124 -11.51 -2.88 -17.15
C ILE A 124 -10.53 -2.48 -18.26
N LEU A 125 -9.28 -2.98 -18.23
CA LEU A 125 -8.28 -2.66 -19.26
C LEU A 125 -8.39 -3.67 -20.41
N ARG A 126 -9.18 -3.32 -21.43
CA ARG A 126 -9.35 -4.10 -22.67
C ARG A 126 -8.05 -4.41 -23.45
N GLY A 127 -6.89 -3.87 -23.05
CA GLY A 127 -5.57 -4.07 -23.66
C GLY A 127 -4.56 -4.88 -22.84
N GLU A 128 -4.78 -5.10 -21.54
CA GLU A 128 -3.89 -5.93 -20.70
C GLU A 128 -4.45 -7.34 -20.55
N ARG A 129 -4.22 -8.20 -21.56
CA ARG A 129 -4.58 -9.62 -21.46
C ARG A 129 -3.75 -10.27 -20.36
N LEU A 130 -4.42 -10.98 -19.43
CA LEU A 130 -3.79 -11.88 -18.44
C LEU A 130 -2.88 -12.88 -19.17
N THR A 131 -1.61 -12.53 -19.29
CA THR A 131 -0.62 -13.39 -19.92
C THR A 131 -0.29 -14.53 -18.96
N VAL A 132 -0.02 -15.73 -19.49
CA VAL A 132 0.33 -16.93 -18.70
C VAL A 132 1.46 -16.63 -17.69
N GLN A 133 2.35 -15.69 -17.98
CA GLN A 133 3.39 -15.20 -17.06
C GLN A 133 2.85 -14.43 -15.84
N LYS A 134 1.79 -13.62 -15.98
CA LYS A 134 1.12 -12.94 -14.85
C LYS A 134 0.36 -13.96 -14.00
N LEU A 135 -0.30 -14.93 -14.63
CA LEU A 135 -0.97 -16.06 -13.95
C LEU A 135 0.03 -16.97 -13.23
N ALA A 136 1.17 -17.27 -13.83
CA ALA A 136 2.24 -18.05 -13.21
C ALA A 136 2.93 -17.29 -12.06
N GLY A 137 3.13 -15.98 -12.21
CA GLY A 137 3.65 -15.13 -11.13
C GLY A 137 2.69 -15.01 -9.94
N ILE A 138 1.38 -14.93 -10.21
CA ILE A 138 0.33 -15.02 -9.19
C ILE A 138 0.36 -16.41 -8.54
N GLY A 139 0.35 -17.49 -9.32
CA GLY A 139 0.39 -18.86 -8.80
C GLY A 139 1.63 -19.17 -7.95
N LEU A 140 2.80 -18.64 -8.33
CA LEU A 140 4.03 -18.74 -7.53
C LEU A 140 4.04 -17.84 -6.30
N GLY A 141 3.26 -16.76 -6.29
CA GLY A 141 3.15 -15.85 -5.14
C GLY A 141 2.14 -16.31 -4.08
N PHE A 142 1.19 -17.17 -4.44
CA PHE A 142 0.24 -17.83 -3.53
C PHE A 142 0.71 -19.23 -3.07
N GLY A 143 1.88 -19.68 -3.53
CA GLY A 143 2.50 -20.96 -3.15
C GLY A 143 3.62 -20.81 -2.12
#